data_AF-A0A1I8EH04-F1
#
_entry.id   AF-A0A1I8EH04-F1
#
_cell.length_a   1.000
_cell.length_b   1.000
_cell.length_c   1.000
_cell.angle_alpha   90.00
_cell.angle_beta   90.00
_cell.angle_gamma   90.00
#
_symmetry.space_group_name_H-M   'P 1'
#
loop_
_entity.id
_entity.type
_entity.pdbx_description
1 polymer ?
#
loop_
_entity_poly.entity_id
_entity_poly.type
_entity_poly.pdbx_seq_one_letter_code
_entity_poly.pdbx_strand_id
1 'polypeptide(L)'
;MIHSAISILLLVISTILLVASKPNISWSSSNDHQRLPSFPPEPPFELKSILPPITFAQLTSIHQDQSLTVQQKIMKIDEILNALPEDILQRLPLPPVFRLLPQEIQEMIKIVRTAKNLTMQEKWLQMTILIESLPQEQRIILQQTMPHFPLTLSSESKDILPNETWNNLVGIYQNINLDKAVTYLKL
;
A
#
# COMPACT_ATOMS: atom_id res chain seq x y z
N MET A 1 -22.43 -3.06 12.01
CA MET A 1 -21.70 -1.82 11.68
C MET A 1 -20.43 -2.05 10.84
N ILE A 2 -19.72 -3.18 10.96
CA ILE A 2 -18.51 -3.51 10.16
C ILE A 2 -18.77 -3.51 8.63
N HIS A 3 -19.97 -3.90 8.22
CA HIS A 3 -20.36 -3.96 6.80
C HIS A 3 -20.44 -2.56 6.13
N SER A 4 -20.59 -1.48 6.90
CA SER A 4 -20.67 -0.12 6.36
C SER A 4 -19.30 0.38 5.90
N ALA A 5 -18.26 0.22 6.72
CA ALA A 5 -16.90 0.64 6.38
C ALA A 5 -16.32 -0.15 5.19
N ILE A 6 -16.58 -1.46 5.12
CA ILE A 6 -16.19 -2.31 3.98
C ILE A 6 -16.92 -1.89 2.71
N SER A 7 -18.21 -1.57 2.79
CA SER A 7 -18.98 -1.10 1.63
C SER A 7 -18.50 0.25 1.11
N ILE A 8 -18.15 1.19 2.00
CA ILE A 8 -17.58 2.48 1.63
C ILE A 8 -16.19 2.30 1.01
N LEU A 9 -15.36 1.39 1.55
CA LEU A 9 -14.06 1.04 0.96
C LEU A 9 -14.22 0.50 -0.46
N LEU A 10 -15.18 -0.40 -0.69
CA LEU A 10 -15.47 -0.93 -2.04
C LEU A 10 -15.97 0.16 -3.00
N LEU A 11 -16.72 1.14 -2.50
CA LEU A 11 -17.20 2.28 -3.27
C LEU A 11 -16.05 3.23 -3.65
N VAL A 12 -15.11 3.45 -2.73
CA VAL A 12 -13.85 4.20 -2.98
C VAL A 12 -12.93 3.47 -3.95
N ILE A 13 -12.83 2.14 -3.84
CA ILE A 13 -12.10 1.30 -4.81
C ILE A 13 -12.71 1.50 -6.21
N SER A 14 -14.04 1.49 -6.31
CA SER A 14 -14.74 1.68 -7.59
C SER A 14 -14.58 3.08 -8.19
N THR A 15 -14.50 4.15 -7.38
CA THR A 15 -14.27 5.51 -7.90
C THR A 15 -12.84 5.71 -8.39
N ILE A 16 -11.85 5.07 -7.76
CA ILE A 16 -10.45 5.12 -8.19
C ILE A 16 -10.25 4.36 -9.50
N LEU A 17 -10.90 3.19 -9.66
CA LEU A 17 -10.92 2.41 -10.91
C LEU A 17 -11.46 3.22 -12.11
N LEU A 18 -12.46 4.08 -11.89
CA LEU A 18 -13.06 4.88 -12.97
C LEU A 18 -12.16 6.03 -13.44
N VAL A 19 -11.36 6.62 -12.53
CA VAL A 19 -10.53 7.80 -12.86
C VAL A 19 -9.12 7.44 -13.32
N ALA A 20 -8.56 6.31 -12.87
CA ALA A 20 -7.18 5.91 -13.16
C ALA A 20 -6.95 5.29 -14.57
N SER A 21 -7.94 5.33 -15.47
CA SER A 21 -7.91 4.71 -16.81
C SER A 21 -6.92 5.35 -17.82
N LYS A 22 -5.95 6.18 -17.39
CA LYS A 22 -4.96 6.80 -18.27
C LYS A 22 -3.66 5.97 -18.31
N PRO A 23 -3.24 5.47 -19.50
CA PRO A 23 -1.99 4.74 -19.64
C PRO A 23 -0.83 5.73 -19.67
N ASN A 24 0.27 5.36 -19.03
CA ASN A 24 1.55 6.09 -18.94
C ASN A 24 1.60 7.28 -17.97
N ILE A 25 1.95 6.96 -16.73
CA ILE A 25 2.83 7.83 -15.94
C ILE A 25 4.10 7.04 -15.66
N SER A 26 5.21 7.61 -16.11
CA SER A 26 6.53 7.23 -15.65
C SER A 26 6.56 7.56 -14.16
N TRP A 27 6.70 6.55 -13.32
CA TRP A 27 7.11 6.73 -11.94
C TRP A 27 8.58 7.19 -11.95
N SER A 28 8.80 8.44 -12.39
CA SER A 28 10.10 9.06 -12.37
C SER A 28 10.38 9.42 -10.92
N SER A 29 11.02 8.49 -10.19
CA SER A 29 11.75 8.88 -9.00
C SER A 29 12.72 9.96 -9.42
N SER A 30 12.58 11.17 -8.88
CA SER A 30 13.65 12.15 -8.89
C SER A 30 14.94 11.41 -8.49
N ASN A 31 15.96 11.51 -9.34
CA ASN A 31 17.32 11.01 -9.09
C ASN A 31 18.00 11.87 -8.00
N ASP A 32 17.32 12.09 -6.88
CA ASP A 32 17.94 12.75 -5.75
C ASP A 32 18.76 11.70 -5.02
N HIS A 33 20.08 11.80 -5.21
CA HIS A 33 21.13 11.00 -4.54
C HIS A 33 21.17 11.19 -3.01
N GLN A 34 20.08 11.60 -2.37
CA GLN A 34 19.92 11.48 -0.93
C GLN A 34 19.77 10.00 -0.61
N ARG A 35 20.64 9.45 0.26
CA ARG A 35 20.67 8.03 0.67
C ARG A 35 19.26 7.46 0.87
N LEU A 36 18.69 6.87 -0.18
CA LEU A 36 17.43 6.15 -0.11
C LEU A 36 17.62 4.98 0.85
N PRO A 37 16.61 4.63 1.67
CA PRO A 37 16.69 3.44 2.50
C PRO A 37 16.85 2.25 1.57
N SER A 38 17.87 1.43 1.82
CA SER A 38 18.09 0.22 1.03
C SER A 38 16.86 -0.66 1.14
N PHE A 39 16.27 -1.03 0.00
CA PHE A 39 15.29 -2.10 -0.05
C PHE A 39 15.85 -3.33 0.69
N PRO A 40 15.07 -3.99 1.57
CA PRO A 40 15.59 -5.05 2.41
C PRO A 40 16.28 -6.11 1.56
N PRO A 41 17.46 -6.62 1.97
CA PRO A 41 18.24 -7.56 1.14
C PRO A 41 17.59 -8.94 1.05
N GLU A 42 16.61 -9.25 1.91
CA GLU A 42 15.91 -10.52 1.95
C GLU A 42 14.40 -10.34 2.19
N PRO A 43 13.57 -11.26 1.67
CA PRO A 43 12.16 -11.35 2.06
C PRO A 43 12.01 -11.66 3.56
N PRO A 44 10.91 -11.24 4.20
CA PRO A 44 10.62 -11.63 5.58
C PRO A 44 10.66 -13.15 5.78
N PHE A 45 11.38 -13.61 6.80
CA PHE A 45 11.66 -15.02 7.03
C PHE A 45 10.40 -15.89 7.15
N GLU A 46 9.36 -15.34 7.76
CA GLU A 46 8.05 -15.98 7.93
C GLU A 46 7.38 -16.38 6.60
N LEU A 47 7.77 -15.78 5.47
CA LEU A 47 7.23 -16.18 4.17
C LEU A 47 7.69 -17.58 3.74
N LYS A 48 8.79 -18.11 4.31
CA LYS A 48 9.29 -19.46 3.98
C LYS A 48 8.29 -20.57 4.29
N SER A 49 7.48 -20.42 5.33
CA SER A 49 6.48 -21.43 5.73
C SER A 49 5.13 -21.25 5.03
N ILE A 50 4.95 -20.15 4.30
CA ILE A 50 3.68 -19.79 3.64
C ILE A 50 3.77 -20.00 2.13
N LEU A 51 4.90 -19.61 1.54
CA LEU A 51 5.08 -19.62 0.10
C LEU A 51 5.64 -20.97 -0.40
N PRO A 52 5.30 -21.36 -1.65
CA PRO A 52 6.02 -22.44 -2.32
C PRO A 52 7.53 -22.12 -2.36
N PRO A 53 8.42 -23.13 -2.23
CA PRO A 53 9.87 -22.90 -2.20
C PRO A 53 10.39 -22.12 -3.41
N ILE A 54 9.85 -22.41 -4.60
CA ILE A 54 10.23 -21.72 -5.83
C ILE A 54 9.81 -20.24 -5.83
N THR A 55 8.63 -19.93 -5.29
CA THR A 55 8.15 -18.55 -5.14
C THR A 55 9.02 -17.78 -4.14
N PHE A 56 9.36 -18.40 -3.00
CA PHE A 56 10.24 -17.75 -2.03
C PHE A 56 11.63 -17.46 -2.64
N ALA A 57 12.19 -18.40 -3.40
CA ALA A 57 13.45 -18.20 -4.11
C ALA A 57 13.39 -17.03 -5.11
N GLN A 58 12.29 -16.90 -5.86
CA GLN A 58 12.07 -15.76 -6.77
C GLN A 58 12.05 -14.43 -6.03
N LEU A 59 11.37 -14.36 -4.87
CA LEU A 59 11.38 -13.16 -4.04
C LEU A 59 12.80 -12.84 -3.57
N THR A 60 13.55 -13.83 -3.08
CA THR A 60 14.97 -13.64 -2.68
C THR A 60 15.80 -13.09 -3.83
N SER A 61 15.68 -13.65 -5.05
CA SER A 61 16.41 -13.12 -6.21
C SER A 61 16.07 -11.66 -6.50
N ILE A 62 14.79 -11.26 -6.42
CA ILE A 62 14.38 -9.86 -6.63
C ILE A 62 15.00 -8.95 -5.56
N HIS A 63 14.99 -9.37 -4.28
CA HIS A 63 15.59 -8.60 -3.20
C HIS A 63 17.09 -8.40 -3.39
N GLN A 64 17.80 -9.45 -3.81
CA GLN A 64 19.26 -9.45 -3.98
C GLN A 64 19.74 -8.78 -5.27
N ASP A 65 18.90 -8.66 -6.30
CA ASP A 65 19.29 -8.10 -7.60
C ASP A 65 19.62 -6.60 -7.53
N GLN A 66 20.90 -6.27 -7.52
CA GLN A 66 21.39 -4.88 -7.42
C GLN A 66 21.20 -4.09 -8.72
N SER A 67 20.84 -4.74 -9.83
CA SER A 67 20.55 -4.06 -11.10
C SER A 67 19.15 -3.45 -11.12
N LEU A 68 18.25 -3.91 -10.24
CA LEU A 68 16.89 -3.42 -10.16
C LEU A 68 16.77 -2.19 -9.26
N THR A 69 16.06 -1.19 -9.75
CA THR A 69 15.58 -0.09 -8.89
C THR A 69 14.56 -0.62 -7.87
N VAL A 70 14.38 0.11 -6.77
CA VAL A 70 13.36 -0.21 -5.74
C VAL A 70 11.98 -0.40 -6.37
N GLN A 71 11.63 0.45 -7.32
CA GLN A 71 10.36 0.37 -8.04
C GLN A 71 10.25 -0.93 -8.85
N GLN A 72 11.29 -1.28 -9.61
CA GLN A 72 11.28 -2.52 -10.38
C GLN A 72 11.16 -3.75 -9.48
N LYS A 73 11.80 -3.72 -8.30
CA LYS A 73 11.64 -4.78 -7.29
C LYS A 73 10.19 -4.88 -6.83
N ILE A 74 9.54 -3.76 -6.49
CA ILE A 74 8.14 -3.73 -6.05
C ILE A 74 7.20 -4.25 -7.15
N MET A 75 7.38 -3.83 -8.41
CA MET A 75 6.56 -4.30 -9.53
C MET A 75 6.67 -5.81 -9.73
N LYS A 76 7.91 -6.35 -9.74
CA LYS A 76 8.13 -7.81 -9.86
C LYS A 76 7.53 -8.59 -8.68
N ILE A 77 7.58 -8.02 -7.47
CA ILE A 77 6.94 -8.63 -6.31
C ILE A 77 5.41 -8.62 -6.47
N ASP A 78 4.81 -7.53 -6.95
CA ASP A 78 3.36 -7.48 -7.22
C ASP A 78 2.92 -8.51 -8.26
N GLU A 79 3.69 -8.70 -9.33
CA GLU A 79 3.47 -9.77 -10.32
C GLU A 79 3.46 -11.16 -9.67
N ILE A 80 4.45 -11.45 -8.81
CA ILE A 80 4.49 -12.72 -8.05
C ILE A 80 3.25 -12.86 -7.19
N LEU A 81 2.85 -11.81 -6.45
CA LEU A 81 1.67 -11.85 -5.59
C LEU A 81 0.39 -12.10 -6.39
N ASN A 82 0.18 -11.42 -7.52
CA ASN A 82 -1.02 -11.60 -8.35
C ASN A 82 -1.13 -13.03 -8.93
N ALA A 83 0.00 -13.69 -9.14
CA ALA A 83 0.06 -15.08 -9.60
C ALA A 83 -0.21 -16.12 -8.49
N LEU A 84 -0.23 -15.73 -7.20
CA LEU A 84 -0.46 -16.67 -6.11
C LEU A 84 -1.91 -17.16 -6.04
N PRO A 85 -2.14 -18.42 -5.64
CA PRO A 85 -3.45 -18.90 -5.22
C PRO A 85 -4.07 -18.07 -4.10
N GLU A 86 -5.40 -17.98 -4.08
CA GLU A 86 -6.14 -17.16 -3.10
C GLU A 86 -5.88 -17.60 -1.65
N ASP A 87 -5.81 -18.91 -1.39
CA ASP A 87 -5.53 -19.44 -0.04
C ASP A 87 -4.13 -19.05 0.47
N ILE A 88 -3.16 -18.86 -0.42
CA ILE A 88 -1.81 -18.40 -0.08
C ILE A 88 -1.85 -16.91 0.19
N LEU A 89 -2.51 -16.12 -0.67
CA LEU A 89 -2.67 -14.67 -0.51
C LEU A 89 -3.30 -14.31 0.84
N GLN A 90 -4.34 -15.02 1.24
CA GLN A 90 -5.03 -14.79 2.51
C GLN A 90 -4.14 -15.08 3.74
N ARG A 91 -3.14 -15.94 3.61
CA ARG A 91 -2.18 -16.28 4.67
C ARG A 91 -0.98 -15.34 4.74
N LEU A 92 -0.77 -14.49 3.72
CA LEU A 92 0.37 -13.60 3.71
C LEU A 92 0.32 -12.62 4.90
N PRO A 93 1.44 -12.46 5.64
CA PRO A 93 1.55 -11.44 6.65
C PRO A 93 1.61 -10.07 5.96
N LEU A 94 1.20 -9.05 6.70
CA LEU A 94 1.42 -7.68 6.27
C LEU A 94 2.93 -7.39 6.23
N PRO A 95 3.44 -6.59 5.26
CA PRO A 95 4.81 -6.12 5.29
C PRO A 95 5.19 -5.50 6.64
N PRO A 96 6.41 -5.73 7.17
CA PRO A 96 6.83 -5.26 8.49
C PRO A 96 6.52 -3.78 8.76
N VAL A 97 6.74 -2.92 7.76
CA VAL A 97 6.52 -1.47 7.87
C VAL A 97 5.09 -1.09 8.29
N PHE A 98 4.09 -1.90 7.93
CA PHE A 98 2.69 -1.59 8.21
C PHE A 98 2.17 -2.26 9.50
N ARG A 99 2.95 -3.12 10.15
CA ARG A 99 2.49 -3.92 11.31
C ARG A 99 2.25 -3.10 12.57
N LEU A 100 2.79 -1.89 12.64
CA LEU A 100 2.59 -0.97 13.76
C LEU A 100 1.38 -0.03 13.56
N LEU A 101 0.71 -0.12 12.41
CA LEU A 101 -0.51 0.63 12.16
C LEU A 101 -1.69 0.04 12.95
N PRO A 102 -2.76 0.81 13.19
CA PRO A 102 -3.97 0.24 13.78
C PRO A 102 -4.50 -0.94 12.94
N GLN A 103 -5.08 -1.94 13.61
CA GLN A 103 -5.54 -3.18 12.97
C GLN A 103 -6.45 -2.94 11.75
N GLU A 104 -7.36 -1.98 11.83
CA GLU A 104 -8.24 -1.65 10.70
C GLU A 104 -7.46 -1.16 9.48
N ILE A 105 -6.43 -0.35 9.68
CA ILE A 105 -5.57 0.12 8.59
C ILE A 105 -4.75 -1.03 8.02
N GLN A 106 -4.29 -1.94 8.87
CA GLN A 106 -3.62 -3.17 8.43
C GLN A 106 -4.53 -4.01 7.52
N GLU A 107 -5.80 -4.17 7.88
CA GLU A 107 -6.80 -4.89 7.10
C GLU A 107 -7.07 -4.20 5.75
N MET A 108 -7.24 -2.88 5.73
CA MET A 108 -7.42 -2.12 4.50
C MET A 108 -6.21 -2.24 3.56
N ILE A 109 -4.99 -2.09 4.09
CA ILE A 109 -3.76 -2.27 3.31
C ILE A 109 -3.68 -3.70 2.74
N LYS A 110 -4.04 -4.71 3.53
CA LYS A 110 -4.05 -6.10 3.08
C LYS A 110 -5.01 -6.28 1.90
N ILE A 111 -6.25 -5.79 2.03
CA ILE A 111 -7.27 -5.86 0.96
C ILE A 111 -6.74 -5.24 -0.33
N VAL A 112 -6.22 -4.02 -0.27
CA VAL A 112 -5.69 -3.32 -1.45
C VAL A 112 -4.52 -4.09 -2.07
N ARG A 113 -3.55 -4.53 -1.26
CA ARG A 113 -2.35 -5.22 -1.74
C ARG A 113 -2.67 -6.55 -2.43
N THR A 114 -3.67 -7.30 -1.95
CA THR A 114 -4.04 -8.60 -2.52
C THR A 114 -5.12 -8.53 -3.59
N ALA A 115 -5.64 -7.34 -3.90
CA ALA A 115 -6.66 -7.16 -4.92
C ALA A 115 -6.11 -7.45 -6.33
N LYS A 116 -6.54 -8.55 -6.95
CA LYS A 116 -6.09 -8.99 -8.29
C LYS A 116 -6.66 -8.15 -9.44
N ASN A 117 -7.74 -7.43 -9.19
CA ASN A 117 -8.39 -6.56 -10.16
C ASN A 117 -7.79 -5.14 -10.19
N LEU A 118 -6.77 -4.86 -9.38
CA LEU A 118 -6.06 -3.59 -9.35
C LEU A 118 -4.65 -3.75 -9.93
N THR A 119 -4.25 -2.79 -10.75
CA THR A 119 -2.85 -2.60 -11.14
C THR A 119 -2.00 -2.17 -9.95
N MET A 120 -0.69 -2.40 -10.01
CA MET A 120 0.24 -1.89 -9.00
C MET A 120 0.11 -0.37 -8.78
N GLN A 121 -0.22 0.38 -9.83
CA GLN A 121 -0.44 1.81 -9.75
C GLN A 121 -1.67 2.16 -8.92
N GLU A 122 -2.80 1.50 -9.17
CA GLU A 122 -4.02 1.71 -8.40
C GLU A 122 -3.85 1.29 -6.94
N LYS A 123 -3.16 0.16 -6.70
CA LYS A 123 -2.83 -0.29 -5.34
C LYS A 123 -2.02 0.76 -4.59
N TRP A 124 -1.00 1.31 -5.22
CA TRP A 124 -0.17 2.35 -4.62
C TRP A 124 -0.96 3.62 -4.34
N LEU A 125 -1.74 4.09 -5.31
CA LEU A 125 -2.59 5.27 -5.19
C LEU A 125 -3.51 5.16 -3.98
N GLN A 126 -4.20 4.02 -3.84
CA GLN A 126 -5.08 3.73 -2.72
C GLN A 126 -4.33 3.68 -1.39
N MET A 127 -3.18 2.99 -1.34
CA MET A 127 -2.37 2.91 -0.14
C MET A 127 -1.85 4.29 0.28
N THR A 128 -1.46 5.17 -0.65
CA THR A 128 -1.01 6.53 -0.31
C THR A 128 -2.16 7.37 0.24
N ILE A 129 -3.35 7.34 -0.38
CA ILE A 129 -4.53 8.05 0.15
C ILE A 129 -4.85 7.57 1.57
N LEU A 130 -4.83 6.24 1.79
CA LEU A 130 -5.06 5.64 3.09
C LEU A 130 -4.03 6.13 4.12
N ILE A 131 -2.74 6.13 3.78
CA ILE A 131 -1.67 6.60 4.67
C ILE A 131 -1.78 8.12 4.94
N GLU A 132 -2.11 8.94 3.94
CA GLU A 132 -2.29 10.39 4.10
C GLU A 132 -3.49 10.73 4.99
N SER A 133 -4.52 9.87 5.01
CA SER A 133 -5.71 10.03 5.85
C SER A 133 -5.45 9.72 7.34
N LEU A 134 -4.30 9.14 7.68
CA LEU A 134 -4.00 8.75 9.05
C LEU A 134 -3.69 9.98 9.94
N PRO A 135 -4.03 9.91 11.24
CA PRO A 135 -3.54 10.86 12.24
C PRO A 135 -2.02 11.04 12.19
N GLN A 136 -1.54 12.23 12.55
CA GLN A 136 -0.12 12.58 12.47
C GLN A 136 0.75 11.61 13.27
N GLU A 137 0.29 11.18 14.44
CA GLU A 137 0.99 10.24 15.32
C GLU A 137 1.24 8.90 14.62
N GLN A 138 0.26 8.40 13.86
CA GLN A 138 0.39 7.14 13.12
C GLN A 138 1.28 7.30 11.89
N ARG A 139 1.25 8.46 11.22
CA ARG A 139 2.19 8.76 10.13
C ARG A 139 3.63 8.84 10.64
N ILE A 140 3.85 9.38 11.85
CA ILE A 140 5.19 9.40 12.48
C ILE A 140 5.71 7.99 12.72
N ILE A 141 4.88 7.03 13.14
CA ILE A 141 5.28 5.62 13.30
C ILE A 141 5.83 5.06 11.97
N LEU A 142 5.18 5.38 10.85
CA LEU A 142 5.66 4.99 9.52
C LEU A 142 6.97 5.69 9.14
N GLN A 143 7.13 6.98 9.45
CA GLN A 143 8.38 7.72 9.22
C GLN A 143 9.54 7.14 10.03
N GLN A 144 9.30 6.77 11.28
CA GLN A 144 10.34 6.18 12.12
C GLN A 144 10.77 4.80 11.62
N THR A 145 9.82 4.01 11.10
CA THR A 145 10.08 2.68 10.55
C THR A 145 10.65 2.76 9.12
N MET A 146 10.36 3.85 8.39
CA MET A 146 10.80 4.08 7.02
C MET A 146 11.03 5.59 6.76
N PRO A 147 12.21 6.14 7.13
CA PRO A 147 12.48 7.59 7.15
C PRO A 147 12.39 8.32 5.80
N HIS A 148 12.27 7.59 4.69
CA HIS A 148 12.13 8.16 3.36
C HIS A 148 11.04 7.47 2.51
N PHE A 149 10.06 6.80 3.13
CA PHE A 149 8.87 6.43 2.37
C PHE A 149 8.20 7.73 1.89
N PRO A 150 7.89 7.89 0.60
CA PRO A 150 7.14 9.04 0.14
C PRO A 150 5.72 8.93 0.72
N LEU A 151 5.53 9.50 1.90
CA LEU A 151 4.22 9.60 2.57
C LEU A 151 3.27 10.54 1.85
N THR A 152 3.81 11.28 0.90
CA THR A 152 3.09 12.12 -0.02
C THR A 152 3.41 11.67 -1.42
N LEU A 153 2.38 11.48 -2.23
CA LEU A 153 2.54 11.41 -3.68
C LEU A 153 3.36 12.61 -4.17
N SER A 154 4.27 12.40 -5.13
CA SER A 154 4.89 13.52 -5.84
C SER A 154 3.78 14.35 -6.49
N SER A 155 4.05 15.61 -6.80
CA SER A 155 3.09 16.48 -7.50
C SER A 155 2.53 15.81 -8.76
N GLU A 156 3.36 15.04 -9.48
CA GLU A 156 2.99 14.36 -10.72
C GLU A 156 1.90 13.29 -10.53
N SER A 157 1.80 12.66 -9.35
CA SER A 157 0.77 11.68 -9.08
C SER A 157 -0.50 12.28 -8.45
N LYS A 158 -0.41 13.50 -7.90
CA LYS A 158 -1.59 14.36 -7.65
C LYS A 158 -2.21 14.91 -8.93
N ASP A 159 -1.50 14.88 -10.06
CA ASP A 159 -2.09 15.24 -11.36
C ASP A 159 -3.00 14.14 -11.95
N ILE A 160 -3.01 12.93 -11.35
CA ILE A 160 -3.87 11.79 -11.77
C ILE A 160 -5.32 12.02 -11.36
N LEU A 161 -5.51 12.51 -10.13
CA LEU A 161 -6.81 12.78 -9.54
C LEU A 161 -6.92 14.29 -9.33
N PRO A 162 -7.96 14.97 -9.85
CA PRO A 162 -8.17 16.37 -9.54
C PRO A 162 -8.03 16.63 -8.03
N ASN A 163 -7.37 17.71 -7.62
CA ASN A 163 -7.11 18.00 -6.20
C ASN A 163 -8.37 17.92 -5.33
N GLU A 164 -9.54 18.30 -5.87
CA GLU A 164 -10.83 18.12 -5.21
C GLU A 164 -11.17 16.65 -4.95
N THR A 165 -10.94 15.77 -5.93
CA THR A 165 -11.19 14.33 -5.82
C THR A 165 -10.22 13.71 -4.82
N TRP A 166 -8.94 14.11 -4.87
CA TRP A 166 -7.94 13.71 -3.86
C TRP A 166 -8.39 14.05 -2.44
N ASN A 167 -8.71 15.34 -2.21
CA ASN A 167 -9.13 15.82 -0.89
C ASN A 167 -10.42 15.15 -0.41
N ASN A 168 -11.37 14.90 -1.32
CA ASN A 168 -12.59 14.17 -1.00
C ASN A 168 -12.30 12.72 -0.57
N LEU A 169 -11.42 12.02 -1.28
CA LEU A 169 -11.03 10.66 -0.93
C LEU A 169 -10.31 10.61 0.43
N VAL A 170 -9.37 11.52 0.67
CA VAL A 170 -8.71 11.65 1.98
C VAL A 170 -9.74 11.91 3.09
N GLY A 171 -10.69 12.81 2.86
CA GLY A 171 -11.77 13.12 3.80
C GLY A 171 -12.68 11.93 4.09
N ILE A 172 -12.99 11.10 3.08
CA ILE A 172 -13.77 9.86 3.27
C ILE A 172 -13.03 8.91 4.22
N TYR A 173 -11.74 8.66 3.99
CA TYR A 173 -10.95 7.78 4.88
C TYR A 173 -10.79 8.37 6.29
N GLN A 174 -10.61 9.69 6.43
CA GLN A 174 -10.58 10.36 7.73
C GLN A 174 -11.90 10.17 8.50
N ASN A 175 -13.05 10.31 7.83
CA ASN A 175 -14.35 10.13 8.45
C ASN A 175 -14.59 8.68 8.90
N ILE A 176 -14.15 7.70 8.12
CA ILE A 176 -14.21 6.27 8.52
C ILE A 176 -13.40 6.04 9.82
N ASN A 177 -12.22 6.66 9.92
CA ASN A 177 -11.37 6.57 11.12
C ASN A 177 -11.98 7.30 12.34
N LEU A 178 -12.61 8.46 12.13
CA LEU A 178 -13.17 9.31 13.21
C LEU A 178 -14.47 8.77 13.82
N ASP A 179 -15.40 8.27 13.00
CA ASP A 179 -16.71 7.77 13.46
C ASP A 179 -16.55 6.60 14.46
N LYS A 180 -15.45 5.86 14.34
CA LYS A 180 -15.12 4.76 15.25
C LYS A 180 -14.34 5.18 16.48
N ALA A 181 -13.45 6.17 16.40
CA ALA A 181 -12.80 6.73 17.60
C ALA A 181 -13.83 7.23 18.61
N VAL A 182 -14.92 7.84 18.14
CA VAL A 182 -16.06 8.26 18.96
C VAL A 182 -16.85 7.06 19.53
N THR A 183 -16.92 5.95 18.80
CA THR A 183 -17.57 4.71 19.26
C THR A 183 -16.80 4.07 20.42
N TYR A 184 -15.47 4.15 20.43
CA TYR A 184 -14.63 3.65 21.54
C TYR A 184 -14.61 4.56 22.78
N LEU A 185 -14.98 5.84 22.64
CA LEU A 185 -15.09 6.80 23.74
C LEU A 185 -16.49 6.85 24.39
N LYS A 186 -17.44 6.05 23.89
CA LYS A 186 -18.80 5.91 24.45
C LYS A 186 -19.00 4.66 25.32
N LEU A 187 -17.91 4.08 25.85
CA LEU A 187 -17.95 3.02 26.86
C LEU A 187 -17.42 3.53 28.20
#